data_AF-A0A6A7MAN2-F1
#
_entry.id   AF-A0A6A7MAN2-F1
#
_cell.length_a   1.000
_cell.length_b   1.000
_cell.length_c   1.000
_cell.angle_alpha   90.00
_cell.angle_beta   90.00
_cell.angle_gamma   90.00
#
_symmetry.space_group_name_H-M   'P 1'
#
loop_
_entity.id
_entity.type
_entity.pdbx_description
1 polymer ?
#
loop_
_entity_poly.entity_id
_entity_poly.type
_entity_poly.pdbx_seq_one_letter_code
_entity_poly.pdbx_strand_id
1 'polypeptide(L)' 'MRKMVNIDTVTVAALERLAADKGSSLQDLVEEVLADLLKKHDRPITTKEMFAASLKDGRRRKHA' A
#
# COMPACT_ATOMS: atom_id res chain seq x y z
N MET A 1 -12.66 2.93 -11.48
CA MET A 1 -11.51 2.88 -12.42
C MET A 1 -10.56 1.78 -11.95
N ARG A 2 -10.34 0.73 -12.75
CA ARG A 2 -9.43 -0.36 -12.39
C ARG A 2 -8.04 -0.02 -12.94
N LYS A 3 -7.08 0.19 -12.05
CA LYS A 3 -5.66 0.30 -12.44
C LYS A 3 -5.04 -1.08 -12.39
N MET A 4 -4.38 -1.50 -13.45
CA MET A 4 -3.63 -2.75 -13.51
C MET A 4 -2.14 -2.44 -13.37
N VAL A 5 -1.47 -3.18 -12.49
CA VAL A 5 -0.02 -3.13 -12.33
C VAL A 5 0.52 -4.41 -12.94
N ASN A 6 1.46 -4.27 -13.88
CA ASN A 6 2.11 -5.43 -14.47
C ASN A 6 3.28 -5.84 -13.59
N ILE A 7 3.30 -7.10 -13.18
CA ILE A 7 4.37 -7.70 -12.39
C ILE A 7 4.96 -8.82 -13.23
N ASP A 8 6.29 -8.89 -13.30
CA ASP A 8 6.99 -9.96 -14.00
C ASP A 8 6.60 -11.33 -13.41
N THR A 9 6.39 -12.33 -14.26
CA THR A 9 6.00 -13.69 -13.86
C THR A 9 7.04 -14.33 -12.94
N VAL A 10 8.33 -14.03 -13.11
CA VAL A 10 9.40 -14.51 -12.23
C VAL A 10 9.24 -13.92 -10.82
N THR A 11 8.88 -12.64 -10.74
CA THR A 11 8.64 -11.97 -9.47
C THR A 11 7.40 -12.53 -8.76
N VAL A 12 6.33 -12.81 -9.52
CA VAL A 12 5.12 -13.44 -8.96
C VAL A 12 5.44 -14.82 -8.38
N ALA A 13 6.16 -15.67 -9.12
CA ALA A 13 6.53 -17.00 -8.64
C ALA A 13 7.40 -16.95 -7.36
N ALA A 14 8.31 -15.98 -7.27
CA ALA A 14 9.11 -15.77 -6.06
C ALA A 14 8.24 -15.32 -4.86
N LEU A 15 7.28 -14.43 -5.10
CA LEU A 15 6.36 -13.95 -4.06
C LEU A 15 5.40 -15.05 -3.57
N GLU A 16 4.90 -15.90 -4.48
CA GLU A 16 4.08 -17.06 -4.12
C GLU A 16 4.84 -18.04 -3.24
N ARG A 17 6.12 -18.31 -3.57
CA ARG A 17 6.97 -19.16 -2.74
C ARG A 17 7.22 -18.56 -1.36
N LEU A 18 7.49 -17.26 -1.29
CA LEU A 18 7.66 -16.55 -0.03
C LEU A 18 6.38 -16.59 0.83
N ALA A 19 5.21 -16.46 0.19
CA ALA A 19 3.92 -16.56 0.87
C ALA A 19 3.70 -17.97 1.43
N ALA A 20 4.01 -19.02 0.65
CA ALA A 20 3.94 -20.40 1.09
C ALA A 20 4.88 -20.68 2.27
N ASP A 21 6.12 -20.18 2.22
CA ASP A 21 7.09 -20.34 3.31
C ASP A 21 6.65 -19.65 4.61
N LYS A 22 5.91 -18.54 4.50
CA LYS A 22 5.28 -17.83 5.63
C LYS A 22 3.96 -18.44 6.10
N GLY A 23 3.37 -19.38 5.34
CA GLY A 23 2.04 -19.92 5.61
C GLY A 23 0.89 -18.93 5.35
N SER A 24 1.10 -17.93 4.50
CA SER A 24 0.11 -16.91 4.15
C SER A 24 -0.25 -16.97 2.66
N SER A 25 -1.31 -16.27 2.24
CA SER A 25 -1.57 -16.10 0.82
C SER A 25 -0.71 -14.98 0.22
N LEU A 26 -0.56 -14.96 -1.11
CA LEU A 26 0.07 -13.86 -1.83
C LEU A 26 -0.67 -12.53 -1.57
N GLN A 27 -2.00 -12.58 -1.47
CA GLN A 27 -2.85 -11.42 -1.21
C GLN A 27 -2.51 -10.80 0.15
N ASP A 28 -2.44 -11.60 1.22
CA ASP A 28 -2.13 -11.14 2.57
C ASP A 28 -0.72 -10.53 2.64
N LEU A 29 0.25 -11.18 1.96
CA LEU A 29 1.63 -10.70 1.89
C LEU A 29 1.71 -9.33 1.21
N VAL A 30 0.98 -9.14 0.11
CA VAL A 30 0.95 -7.87 -0.63
C VAL A 30 0.27 -6.78 0.19
N GLU A 31 -0.83 -7.10 0.88
CA GLU A 31 -1.53 -6.13 1.74
C GLU A 31 -0.66 -5.64 2.91
N GLU A 32 0.05 -6.55 3.59
CA GLU A 32 0.99 -6.22 4.67
C GLU A 32 2.12 -5.32 4.15
N VAL A 33 2.80 -5.73 3.08
CA VAL A 33 3.95 -5.02 2.54
C VAL A 33 3.56 -3.65 2.00
N LEU A 34 2.41 -3.54 1.31
CA LEU A 34 1.92 -2.25 0.82
C LEU A 34 1.55 -1.31 1.97
N ALA A 35 0.89 -1.83 3.02
CA ALA A 35 0.55 -1.03 4.19
C ALA A 35 1.81 -0.50 4.87
N ASP A 36 2.82 -1.35 5.06
CA ASP A 36 4.07 -0.96 5.70
C ASP A 36 4.92 -0.04 4.82
N LEU A 37 4.92 -0.22 3.50
CA LEU A 37 5.55 0.70 2.55
C LEU A 37 4.91 2.09 2.64
N LEU A 38 3.58 2.17 2.66
CA LEU A 38 2.85 3.44 2.75
C LEU A 38 3.09 4.13 4.10
N LYS A 39 3.09 3.38 5.22
CA LYS A 39 3.45 3.91 6.55
C LYS A 39 4.85 4.52 6.57
N LYS A 40 5.86 3.83 6.01
CA LYS A 40 7.26 4.31 5.98
C LYS A 40 7.44 5.63 5.21
N HIS A 41 6.54 5.94 4.29
CA HIS A 41 6.57 7.17 3.48
C HIS A 41 5.54 8.23 3.94
N ASP A 42 5.01 8.11 5.17
CA ASP A 42 3.99 9.00 5.74
C ASP A 42 2.75 9.14 4.85
N ARG A 43 2.42 8.09 4.09
CA ARG A 43 1.22 8.06 3.25
C ARG A 43 0.06 7.41 3.99
N PRO A 44 -1.13 8.02 3.96
CA PRO A 44 -2.32 7.45 4.58
C PRO A 44 -2.72 6.14 3.89
N ILE A 45 -2.93 5.09 4.69
CA ILE A 45 -3.23 3.72 4.25
C ILE A 45 -4.73 3.44 4.20
N THR A 46 -5.53 4.15 5.00
CA THR A 46 -6.99 4.04 5.01
C THR A 46 -7.65 5.26 4.39
N THR A 47 -8.87 5.10 3.86
CA THR A 47 -9.69 6.22 3.37
C THR A 47 -9.88 7.30 4.42
N LYS A 48 -10.06 6.93 5.70
CA LYS A 48 -10.17 7.87 6.82
C LYS A 48 -8.90 8.71 6.99
N GLU A 49 -7.73 8.08 6.92
CA GLU A 49 -6.45 8.80 6.99
C GLU A 49 -6.21 9.65 5.74
N MET A 50 -6.67 9.20 4.56
CA MET A 50 -6.59 10.00 3.33
C MET A 50 -7.43 11.28 3.46
N PHE A 51 -8.66 11.18 3.99
CA PHE A 51 -9.49 12.34 4.26
C PHE A 51 -8.88 13.25 5.34
N ALA A 52 -8.33 12.68 6.41
CA ALA A 52 -7.66 13.45 7.46
C ALA A 52 -6.41 14.18 6.96
N ALA A 53 -5.58 13.52 6.13
CA ALA A 53 -4.41 14.12 5.50
C ALA A 53 -4.79 15.24 4.53
N SER A 54 -5.84 15.03 3.72
CA SER A 54 -6.35 16.06 2.80
C SER A 54 -6.89 17.30 3.54
N LEU A 55 -7.58 17.10 4.66
CA LEU A 55 -8.03 18.19 5.54
C LEU A 55 -6.84 18.94 6.18
N LYS A 56 -5.77 18.24 6.54
CA LYS A 56 -4.54 18.83 7.11
C LYS A 56 -3.77 19.65 6.08
N ASP A 57 -3.64 19.15 4.84
CA ASP A 57 -3.04 19.88 3.72
C ASP A 57 -3.87 21.12 3.33
N GLY A 58 -5.20 20.98 3.32
CA GLY A 58 -6.11 22.11 3.07
C GLY A 58 -5.99 23.23 4.11
N ARG A 59 -5.68 22.92 5.37
CA ARG A 59 -5.41 23.94 6.41
C ARG A 59 -4.05 24.62 6.23
N ARG A 60 -3.00 23.91 5.83
CA ARG A 60 -1.68 24.50 5.55
C ARG A 60 -1.74 25.52 4.40
N ARG A 61 -2.59 25.28 3.40
CA ARG A 61 -2.82 26.16 2.25
C ARG A 61 -3.60 27.44 2.58
N LYS A 62 -4.36 27.49 3.68
CA LYS A 62 -5.17 28.67 4.09
C LYS A 62 -4.42 29.67 4.97
N HIS A 63 -3.24 29.29 5.45
CA HIS A 63 -2.38 30.12 6.32
C HIS A 63 -1.04 30.50 5.66
N ALA A 64 -0.92 30.31 4.34
CA ALA A 64 0.16 30.83 3.50
C ALA A 64 -0.42 31.91 2.58
#